data_AF-A0A2E9A2V1-F1
#
_entry.id   AF-A0A2E9A2V1-F1
#
_cell.length_a   1.000
_cell.length_b   1.000
_cell.length_c   1.000
_cell.angle_alpha   90.00
_cell.angle_beta   90.00
_cell.angle_gamma   90.00
#
_symmetry.space_group_name_H-M   'P 1'
#
loop_
_entity.id
_entity.type
_entity.pdbx_description
1 polymer ?
#
loop_
_entity_poly.entity_id
_entity_poly.type
_entity_poly.pdbx_seq_one_letter_code
_entity_poly.pdbx_strand_id
1 'polypeptide(L)'
;MNNEESIKETLDVIRRALEDETSSDSKPDVLILNRKVNDDGTVDIIKDISAKKEDINNILDDKINKIFEKHLDLWLEEKLPLYIKKYFEDK
;
A
#
# COMPACT_ATOMS: atom_id res chain seq x y z
N MET A 1 -5.90 36.57 -26.34
CA MET A 1 -5.21 35.76 -25.32
C MET A 1 -6.27 34.95 -24.63
N ASN A 2 -6.16 33.63 -24.70
CA ASN A 2 -7.19 32.72 -24.20
C ASN A 2 -7.08 32.67 -22.67
N ASN A 3 -8.20 32.73 -21.94
CA ASN A 3 -8.15 32.84 -20.46
C ASN A 3 -7.42 31.65 -19.80
N GLU A 4 -7.44 30.47 -20.44
CA GLU A 4 -6.73 29.28 -19.99
C GLU A 4 -5.20 29.43 -20.06
N GLU A 5 -4.68 30.17 -21.04
CA GLU A 5 -3.24 30.45 -21.17
C GLU A 5 -2.79 31.39 -20.04
N SER A 6 -3.60 32.40 -19.71
CA SER A 6 -3.33 33.37 -18.64
C SER A 6 -3.29 32.71 -17.24
N ILE A 7 -4.18 31.76 -16.98
CA ILE A 7 -4.20 31.02 -15.70
C ILE A 7 -2.96 30.12 -15.59
N LYS A 8 -2.57 29.44 -16.67
CA LYS A 8 -1.36 28.61 -16.70
C LYS A 8 -0.11 29.43 -16.45
N GLU A 9 0.04 30.57 -17.13
CA GLU A 9 1.16 31.48 -16.92
C GLU A 9 1.24 31.99 -15.47
N THR A 10 0.10 32.33 -14.87
CA THR A 10 0.05 32.80 -13.48
C THR A 10 0.46 31.71 -12.49
N LEU A 11 -0.01 30.48 -12.70
CA LEU A 11 0.35 29.33 -11.86
C LEU A 11 1.82 28.94 -11.99
N ASP A 12 2.39 29.05 -13.20
CA ASP A 12 3.81 28.80 -13.44
C ASP A 12 4.69 29.84 -12.73
N VAL A 13 4.27 31.11 -12.70
CA VAL A 13 4.96 32.17 -11.94
C VAL A 13 4.92 31.89 -10.43
N ILE A 14 3.75 31.52 -9.89
CA ILE A 14 3.60 31.14 -8.47
C ILE A 14 4.47 29.91 -8.15
N ARG A 15 4.53 28.93 -9.05
CA ARG A 15 5.35 27.72 -8.90
C ARG A 15 6.84 28.08 -8.78
N ARG A 16 7.35 28.87 -9.72
CA ARG A 16 8.77 29.27 -9.73
C ARG A 16 9.14 30.05 -8.47
N ALA A 17 8.27 30.94 -8.01
CA ALA A 17 8.50 31.70 -6.78
C ALA A 17 8.58 30.81 -5.53
N LEU A 18 7.78 29.75 -5.45
CA LEU A 18 7.80 28.81 -4.31
C LEU A 18 9.00 27.85 -4.35
N GLU A 19 9.45 27.45 -5.53
CA GLU A 19 10.57 26.52 -5.71
C GLU A 19 11.95 27.21 -5.56
N ASP A 20 12.06 28.50 -5.87
CA ASP A 20 13.32 29.25 -5.77
C ASP A 20 13.74 29.52 -4.31
N GLU A 21 12.80 29.59 -3.35
CA GLU A 21 13.08 29.93 -1.94
C GLU A 21 13.68 28.76 -1.12
N THR A 22 13.63 27.52 -1.59
CA THR A 22 14.07 26.33 -0.81
C THR A 22 15.40 25.73 -1.29
N SER A 23 16.23 26.50 -1.99
CA SER A 23 17.51 26.05 -2.57
C SER A 23 18.65 25.85 -1.55
N SER A 24 18.43 25.02 -0.52
CA SER A 24 19.50 24.45 0.31
C SER A 24 19.46 22.92 0.28
N ASP A 25 20.36 22.39 -0.54
CA ASP A 25 20.91 21.03 -0.53
C ASP A 25 19.97 19.81 -0.63
N SER A 26 20.17 19.11 -1.75
CA SER A 26 19.89 17.69 -1.99
C SER A 26 18.42 17.30 -2.28
N LYS A 27 18.16 17.23 -3.59
CA LYS A 27 16.93 16.84 -4.31
C LYS A 27 16.03 18.05 -4.62
N PRO A 28 15.52 18.16 -5.86
CA PRO A 28 14.55 19.19 -6.17
C PRO A 28 13.34 18.93 -5.28
N ASP A 29 13.05 19.87 -4.39
CA ASP A 29 11.82 19.91 -3.59
C ASP A 29 10.64 20.22 -4.52
N VAL A 30 10.39 19.30 -5.45
CA VAL A 30 9.20 19.30 -6.28
C VAL A 30 8.04 19.09 -5.30
N LEU A 31 7.23 20.12 -5.11
CA LEU A 31 6.03 20.05 -4.29
C LEU A 31 5.28 18.76 -4.64
N ILE A 32 4.95 17.93 -3.64
CA ILE A 32 4.33 16.61 -3.85
C ILE A 32 3.07 16.70 -4.74
N LEU A 33 2.40 17.85 -4.70
CA LEU A 33 1.27 18.18 -5.57
C LEU A 33 1.65 18.19 -7.06
N ASN A 34 2.83 18.71 -7.44
CA ASN A 34 3.29 18.78 -8.82
C ASN A 34 3.52 17.40 -9.45
N ARG A 35 3.85 16.37 -8.65
CA ARG A 35 3.93 14.98 -9.15
C ARG A 35 2.57 14.34 -9.39
N LYS A 36 1.49 14.97 -8.92
CA LYS A 36 0.11 14.46 -8.96
C LYS A 36 -0.83 15.31 -9.80
N VAL A 37 -0.32 16.40 -10.38
CA VAL A 37 -1.07 17.26 -11.30
C VAL A 37 -0.80 16.74 -12.71
N ASN A 38 -1.86 16.37 -13.41
CA ASN A 38 -1.82 15.96 -14.81
C ASN A 38 -1.59 17.18 -15.72
N ASP A 39 -1.21 16.94 -16.97
CA ASP A 39 -0.90 18.01 -17.95
C ASP A 39 -2.10 18.94 -18.27
N ASP A 40 -3.31 18.47 -17.96
CA ASP A 40 -4.57 19.22 -18.08
C ASP A 40 -4.90 20.06 -16.83
N GLY A 41 -4.05 20.02 -15.79
CA GLY A 41 -4.23 20.74 -14.53
C GLY A 41 -5.13 20.01 -13.52
N THR A 42 -5.60 18.80 -13.81
CA THR A 42 -6.35 17.97 -12.85
C THR A 42 -5.42 17.31 -11.83
N VAL A 43 -5.91 17.09 -10.60
CA VAL A 43 -5.14 16.41 -9.54
C VAL A 43 -5.65 14.98 -9.38
N ASP A 44 -4.75 14.00 -9.48
CA ASP A 44 -5.07 12.61 -9.18
C ASP A 44 -5.30 12.46 -7.67
N ILE A 45 -6.57 12.42 -7.29
CA ILE A 45 -6.99 12.10 -5.94
C ILE A 45 -6.59 10.64 -5.71
N ILE A 46 -5.67 10.42 -4.76
CA ILE A 46 -5.46 9.07 -4.22
C ILE A 46 -6.80 8.67 -3.63
N LYS A 47 -7.53 7.81 -4.33
CA LYS A 47 -8.64 7.09 -3.72
C LYS A 47 -8.05 6.45 -2.48
N ASP A 48 -8.58 6.83 -1.33
CA ASP A 48 -8.30 6.12 -0.10
C ASP A 48 -8.84 4.71 -0.34
N ILE A 49 -7.97 3.82 -0.83
CA ILE A 49 -8.26 2.39 -0.93
C ILE A 49 -8.21 1.92 0.51
N SER A 50 -9.22 2.33 1.28
CA SER A 50 -9.56 1.69 2.54
C SER A 50 -9.89 0.27 2.15
N ALA A 51 -8.89 -0.60 2.25
CA ALA A 51 -9.02 -2.01 1.97
C ALA A 51 -10.23 -2.48 2.78
N LYS A 52 -11.27 -2.95 2.09
CA LYS A 52 -12.48 -3.36 2.78
C LYS A 52 -12.08 -4.46 3.74
N LYS A 53 -12.64 -4.45 4.94
CA LYS A 53 -12.37 -5.47 5.96
C LYS A 53 -12.54 -6.89 5.39
N GLU A 54 -13.48 -7.07 4.46
CA GLU A 54 -13.69 -8.32 3.72
C GLU A 54 -12.49 -8.72 2.85
N ASP A 55 -11.87 -7.79 2.13
CA ASP A 55 -10.69 -8.10 1.30
C ASP A 55 -9.51 -8.54 2.18
N ILE A 56 -9.35 -7.92 3.35
CA ILE A 56 -8.31 -8.29 4.33
C ILE A 56 -8.58 -9.68 4.90
N ASN A 57 -9.83 -9.97 5.27
CA ASN A 57 -10.22 -11.28 5.79
C ASN A 57 -10.00 -12.39 4.76
N ASN A 58 -10.38 -12.16 3.50
CA ASN A 58 -10.20 -13.14 2.43
C ASN A 58 -8.70 -13.44 2.20
N ILE A 59 -7.85 -12.41 2.18
CA ILE A 59 -6.39 -12.59 2.06
C ILE A 59 -5.81 -13.36 3.26
N LEU A 60 -6.34 -13.10 4.46
CA LEU A 60 -5.91 -13.78 5.67
C LEU A 60 -6.31 -15.26 5.65
N ASP A 61 -7.56 -15.56 5.30
CA ASP A 61 -8.08 -16.91 5.18
C ASP A 61 -7.30 -17.72 4.14
N ASP A 62 -7.01 -17.15 2.97
CA ASP A 62 -6.20 -17.80 1.93
C ASP A 62 -4.77 -18.12 2.42
N LYS A 63 -4.16 -17.23 3.20
CA LYS A 63 -2.82 -17.46 3.76
C LYS A 63 -2.85 -18.52 4.84
N ILE A 64 -3.85 -18.49 5.73
CA ILE A 64 -4.02 -19.47 6.79
C ILE A 64 -4.23 -20.85 6.15
N ASN A 65 -5.13 -20.97 5.18
CA ASN A 65 -5.42 -22.23 4.49
C ASN A 65 -4.16 -22.82 3.83
N LYS A 66 -3.36 -22.01 3.14
CA LYS A 66 -2.09 -22.48 2.54
C LYS A 66 -1.08 -22.98 3.57
N ILE A 67 -1.00 -22.31 4.72
CA ILE A 67 -0.10 -22.72 5.82
C ILE A 67 -0.62 -24.00 6.45
N PHE A 68 -1.93 -24.09 6.69
CA PHE A 68 -2.59 -25.27 7.23
C PHE A 68 -2.40 -26.47 6.30
N GLU A 69 -2.72 -26.37 5.01
CA GLU A 69 -2.50 -27.46 4.05
C GLU A 69 -1.04 -27.94 4.02
N LYS A 70 -0.08 -27.02 4.13
CA LYS A 70 1.34 -27.38 4.08
C LYS A 70 1.86 -28.03 5.36
N HIS A 71 1.34 -27.62 6.52
CA HIS A 71 1.93 -27.96 7.81
C HIS A 71 1.06 -28.87 8.69
N LEU A 72 -0.24 -28.96 8.43
CA LEU A 72 -1.17 -29.77 9.22
C LEU A 72 -0.89 -31.26 9.06
N ASP A 73 -0.63 -31.74 7.84
CA ASP A 73 -0.34 -33.15 7.60
C ASP A 73 0.95 -33.58 8.31
N LEU A 74 2.03 -32.80 8.15
CA LEU A 74 3.29 -33.02 8.85
C LEU A 74 3.13 -32.98 10.37
N TRP A 75 2.34 -32.03 10.88
CA TRP A 75 2.07 -31.92 12.29
C TRP A 75 1.24 -33.11 12.81
N LEU A 76 0.25 -33.58 12.05
CA LEU A 76 -0.53 -34.77 12.39
C LEU A 76 0.38 -36.00 12.44
N GLU A 77 1.21 -36.21 11.42
CA GLU A 77 2.13 -37.36 11.38
C GLU A 77 3.09 -37.38 12.58
N GLU A 78 3.61 -36.22 13.00
CA GLU A 78 4.53 -36.16 14.14
C GLU A 78 3.83 -36.25 15.50
N LYS A 79 2.68 -35.60 15.66
CA LYS A 79 2.04 -35.42 16.97
C LYS A 79 0.98 -36.47 17.28
N LEU A 80 0.21 -36.91 16.28
CA LEU A 80 -0.86 -37.89 16.48
C LEU A 80 -0.35 -39.20 17.14
N PRO A 81 0.79 -39.79 16.72
CA PRO A 81 1.28 -41.02 17.34
C PRO A 81 1.71 -40.82 18.80
N LEU A 82 2.27 -39.65 19.14
CA LEU A 82 2.69 -39.32 20.50
C LEU A 82 1.48 -39.21 21.44
N TYR A 83 0.41 -38.57 20.98
CA TYR A 83 -0.83 -38.46 21.75
C TYR A 83 -1.55 -39.81 21.90
N ILE A 84 -1.60 -40.61 20.83
CA ILE A 84 -2.17 -41.96 20.87
C ILE A 84 -1.37 -42.83 21.84
N LYS A 85 -0.03 -42.83 21.74
CA LYS A 85 0.84 -43.60 22.62
C LYS A 85 0.66 -43.21 24.08
N LYS A 86 0.64 -41.91 24.38
CA LYS A 86 0.37 -41.41 25.75
C LYS A 86 -0.99 -41.86 26.27
N TYR A 87 -2.04 -41.79 25.45
CA TYR A 87 -3.39 -42.20 25.85
C TYR A 87 -3.50 -43.71 26.12
N PHE A 88 -2.78 -44.54 25.38
CA PHE A 88 -2.74 -45.99 25.60
C PHE A 88 -1.75 -46.43 26.70
N GLU A 89 -0.72 -45.64 27.00
CA GLU A 89 0.21 -45.88 28.12
C GLU A 89 -0.35 -45.41 29.48
N ASP A 90 -1.20 -44.37 29.50
CA ASP A 90 -1.91 -43.90 30.70
C ASP A 90 -3.15 -44.77 31.06
N LYS A 91 -3.43 -45.85 30.31
CA LYS A 91 -4.58 -46.74 30.50
C LYS A 91 -4.14 -48.14 30.91
#